data_AF-E4T6G9-F1
#
_entry.id   AF-E4T6G9-F1
#
_cell.length_a   1.000
_cell.length_b   1.000
_cell.length_c   1.000
_cell.angle_alpha   90.00
_cell.angle_beta   90.00
_cell.angle_gamma   90.00
#
_symmetry.space_group_name_H-M   'P 1'
#
loop_
_entity.id
_entity.type
_entity.pdbx_description
1 polymer ?
#
loop_
_entity_poly.entity_id
_entity_poly.type
_entity_poly.pdbx_seq_one_letter_code
_entity_poly.pdbx_strand_id
1 'polypeptide(L)'
;MKATTIKLLLAKLALILVVSNASAQDLIGTRIDVNKGSNYTDKLWLYTIGSCTSSFDNGWDGFKEIGSPRVPQLFAVEKDGNYQIDATNNVNNIVLGFIAGQDSVYTLTFTHQNMQLGYSKLYLIDSVAKKTIDVYADGSTYTFKATNKKTEKRFKIVSELPLTATVLKPDSIDSSNINEGAIASTAIVSSGFAVDNSKNVVSQPNTGDASIVKTKKIKVYTAQKMIVINNADKQVGQISVYNASTGKLVKQSTFGSFATTVIPTDELSGSYVVYAKTNNEELSKTVIL
;
A
#
# COMPACT_ATOMS: atom_id res chain seq x y z
N MET A 1 55.77 36.01 3.87
CA MET A 1 54.41 36.07 3.28
C MET A 1 54.19 34.92 2.29
N LYS A 2 53.98 33.65 2.73
CA LYS A 2 53.56 32.54 1.83
C LYS A 2 52.79 31.38 2.52
N ALA A 3 52.53 31.45 3.83
CA ALA A 3 51.87 30.36 4.56
C ALA A 3 50.33 30.53 4.68
N THR A 4 49.84 31.77 4.66
CA THR A 4 48.41 32.09 4.85
C THR A 4 47.57 31.74 3.63
N THR A 5 48.15 31.80 2.43
CA THR A 5 47.45 31.57 1.16
C THR A 5 47.14 30.08 0.92
N ILE A 6 47.97 29.17 1.45
CA ILE A 6 47.82 27.72 1.26
C ILE A 6 46.73 27.15 2.19
N LYS A 7 46.62 27.64 3.43
CA LYS A 7 45.54 27.23 4.36
C LYS A 7 44.16 27.66 3.87
N LEU A 8 44.05 28.82 3.19
CA LEU A 8 42.78 29.29 2.62
C LEU A 8 42.38 28.50 1.36
N LEU A 9 43.36 28.00 0.59
CA LEU A 9 43.11 27.17 -0.59
C LEU A 9 42.68 25.74 -0.18
N LEU A 10 43.32 25.16 0.84
CA LEU A 10 42.93 23.85 1.41
C LEU A 10 41.56 23.90 2.10
N ALA A 11 41.23 25.00 2.80
CA ALA A 11 39.90 25.19 3.37
C ALA A 11 38.82 25.35 2.29
N LYS A 12 39.11 26.01 1.15
CA LYS A 12 38.20 26.07 0.01
C LYS A 12 38.07 24.72 -0.71
N LEU A 13 39.15 23.94 -0.83
CA LEU A 13 39.08 22.59 -1.40
C LEU A 13 38.31 21.61 -0.50
N ALA A 14 38.47 21.73 0.82
CA ALA A 14 37.69 20.97 1.80
C ALA A 14 36.21 21.39 1.83
N LEU A 15 35.90 22.69 1.65
CA LEU A 15 34.52 23.18 1.55
C LEU A 15 33.85 22.74 0.24
N ILE A 16 34.63 22.56 -0.84
CA ILE A 16 34.12 22.06 -2.14
C ILE A 16 33.92 20.54 -2.13
N LEU A 17 34.67 19.77 -1.33
CA LEU A 17 34.44 18.31 -1.19
C LEU A 17 33.25 17.93 -0.30
N VAL A 18 32.68 18.86 0.48
CA VAL A 18 31.45 18.59 1.26
C VAL A 18 30.19 18.74 0.39
N VAL A 19 30.29 19.29 -0.82
CA VAL A 19 29.15 19.53 -1.73
C VAL A 19 29.25 18.64 -2.96
N SER A 20 29.01 17.34 -2.80
CA SER A 20 28.40 16.45 -3.83
C SER A 20 28.45 14.97 -3.43
N ASN A 21 27.97 14.63 -2.23
CA ASN A 21 27.18 13.40 -2.15
C ASN A 21 25.74 13.79 -2.50
N ALA A 22 25.48 14.02 -3.79
CA ALA A 22 24.14 13.76 -4.30
C ALA A 22 23.98 12.24 -4.17
N SER A 23 23.60 11.77 -2.98
CA SER A 23 23.14 10.39 -2.85
C SER A 23 22.04 10.25 -3.87
N ALA A 24 22.23 9.38 -4.87
CA ALA A 24 21.11 8.93 -5.69
C ALA A 24 20.04 8.49 -4.69
N GLN A 25 18.93 9.21 -4.65
CA GLN A 25 17.83 8.81 -3.79
C GLN A 25 17.46 7.40 -4.23
N ASP A 26 17.42 6.45 -3.30
CA ASP A 26 16.96 5.10 -3.58
C ASP A 26 15.47 5.17 -3.90
N LEU A 27 15.17 5.47 -5.16
CA LEU A 27 13.81 5.63 -5.65
C LEU A 27 13.12 4.26 -5.58
N ILE A 28 11.97 4.24 -4.94
CA ILE A 28 11.03 3.12 -5.03
C ILE A 28 10.28 3.32 -6.33
N GLY A 29 10.39 2.38 -7.27
CA GLY A 29 9.83 2.58 -8.59
C GLY A 29 9.50 1.29 -9.32
N THR A 30 8.64 1.41 -10.33
CA THR A 30 8.32 0.36 -11.28
C THR A 30 8.30 0.93 -12.68
N ARG A 31 9.07 0.33 -13.58
CA ARG A 31 8.89 0.50 -15.01
C ARG A 31 8.03 -0.64 -15.54
N ILE A 32 6.99 -0.30 -16.30
CA ILE A 32 6.12 -1.25 -16.97
C ILE A 32 6.38 -1.16 -18.46
N ASP A 33 6.90 -2.22 -19.06
CA ASP A 33 7.16 -2.32 -20.49
C ASP A 33 6.00 -3.07 -21.18
N VAL A 34 5.45 -2.50 -22.26
CA VAL A 34 4.51 -3.20 -23.16
C VAL A 34 5.29 -3.85 -24.28
N ASN A 35 5.13 -5.16 -24.47
CA ASN A 35 5.76 -5.96 -25.53
C ASN A 35 7.29 -5.80 -25.58
N LYS A 36 7.95 -5.79 -24.42
CA LYS A 36 9.41 -5.62 -24.28
C LYS A 36 10.17 -6.44 -25.34
N GLY A 37 10.97 -5.76 -26.18
CA GLY A 37 11.76 -6.39 -27.25
C GLY A 37 11.05 -6.54 -28.61
N SER A 38 9.82 -6.06 -28.76
CA SER A 38 9.08 -6.01 -30.04
C SER A 38 9.31 -4.70 -30.80
N ASN A 39 8.76 -4.61 -32.01
CA ASN A 39 8.76 -3.40 -32.85
C ASN A 39 7.74 -2.34 -32.40
N TYR A 40 6.69 -2.76 -31.69
CA TYR A 40 5.65 -1.87 -31.16
C TYR A 40 5.61 -1.99 -29.65
N THR A 41 6.29 -1.06 -28.99
CA THR A 41 6.44 -1.05 -27.54
C THR A 41 6.11 0.31 -26.97
N ASP A 42 5.74 0.31 -25.71
CA ASP A 42 5.61 1.50 -24.90
C ASP A 42 6.10 1.21 -23.49
N LYS A 43 6.30 2.26 -22.71
CA LYS A 43 6.74 2.14 -21.32
C LYS A 43 5.78 2.92 -20.42
N LEU A 44 5.96 2.81 -19.12
CA LEU A 44 5.38 3.66 -18.09
C LEU A 44 6.31 3.57 -16.89
N TRP A 45 6.63 4.69 -16.26
CA TRP A 45 7.37 4.72 -15.01
C TRP A 45 6.47 5.22 -13.90
N LEU A 46 6.40 4.45 -12.81
CA LEU A 46 5.73 4.83 -11.58
C LEU A 46 6.78 4.95 -10.48
N TYR A 47 6.81 6.06 -9.77
CA TYR A 47 7.73 6.29 -8.65
C TYR A 47 6.96 6.63 -7.37
N THR A 48 7.50 6.18 -6.24
CA THR A 48 7.03 6.56 -4.91
C THR A 48 8.00 7.54 -4.29
N ILE A 49 7.59 8.80 -4.21
CA ILE A 49 8.39 9.93 -3.73
C ILE A 49 7.52 10.73 -2.76
N GLY A 50 7.90 10.77 -1.49
CA GLY A 50 7.06 11.33 -0.42
C GLY A 50 6.68 12.81 -0.59
N SER A 51 7.47 13.58 -1.34
CA SER A 51 7.19 15.00 -1.64
C SER A 51 6.26 15.23 -2.84
N CYS A 52 6.00 14.21 -3.65
CA CYS A 52 5.14 14.31 -4.83
C CYS A 52 3.68 14.04 -4.47
N THR A 53 2.79 14.39 -5.38
CA THR A 53 1.35 14.41 -5.22
C THR A 53 0.67 13.53 -6.27
N SER A 54 -0.65 13.63 -6.39
CA SER A 54 -1.43 13.03 -7.49
C SER A 54 -1.80 14.11 -8.53
N SER A 55 -0.90 15.08 -8.70
CA SER A 55 -0.99 16.20 -9.65
C SER A 55 0.40 16.43 -10.22
N PHE A 56 0.52 17.14 -11.33
CA PHE A 56 1.80 17.37 -11.98
C PHE A 56 2.83 18.04 -11.06
N ASP A 57 3.89 17.29 -10.75
CA ASP A 57 5.05 17.71 -9.98
C ASP A 57 6.22 18.01 -10.91
N ASN A 58 6.48 19.32 -11.12
CA ASN A 58 7.52 19.78 -12.01
C ASN A 58 8.91 19.24 -11.62
N GLY A 59 9.58 18.59 -12.56
CA GLY A 59 10.87 17.93 -12.35
C GLY A 59 10.78 16.45 -12.01
N TRP A 60 9.57 15.91 -11.79
CA TRP A 60 9.35 14.50 -11.50
C TRP A 60 8.45 13.81 -12.53
N ASP A 61 7.37 14.48 -12.93
CA ASP A 61 6.38 13.91 -13.85
C ASP A 61 6.68 14.20 -15.32
N GLY A 62 6.15 13.33 -16.17
CA GLY A 62 6.18 13.49 -17.61
C GLY A 62 4.81 13.17 -18.20
N PHE A 63 4.22 14.15 -18.91
CA PHE A 63 2.97 13.93 -19.64
C PHE A 63 3.10 12.80 -20.66
N LYS A 64 1.98 12.10 -20.88
CA LYS A 64 1.87 11.10 -21.92
C LYS A 64 1.76 11.78 -23.28
N GLU A 65 2.77 11.57 -24.09
CA GLU A 65 2.73 11.90 -25.52
C GLU A 65 2.05 10.75 -26.28
N ILE A 66 0.87 11.01 -26.83
CA ILE A 66 0.15 10.01 -27.64
C ILE A 66 0.80 9.93 -29.01
N GLY A 67 1.47 8.81 -29.26
CA GLY A 67 2.15 8.55 -30.53
C GLY A 67 1.26 7.93 -31.61
N SER A 68 1.91 7.23 -32.55
CA SER A 68 1.25 6.55 -33.66
C SER A 68 0.18 5.55 -33.18
N PRO A 69 -1.00 5.48 -33.83
CA PRO A 69 -2.07 4.54 -33.48
C PRO A 69 -1.72 3.05 -33.77
N ARG A 70 -0.55 2.80 -34.36
CA ARG A 70 0.00 1.45 -34.56
C ARG A 70 0.77 0.96 -33.33
N VAL A 71 1.25 1.86 -32.48
CA VAL A 71 2.01 1.53 -31.27
C VAL A 71 1.05 1.47 -30.08
N PRO A 72 1.08 0.45 -29.22
CA PRO A 72 0.28 0.47 -28.01
C PRO A 72 0.67 1.66 -27.12
N GLN A 73 -0.25 2.15 -26.30
CA GLN A 73 0.03 3.24 -25.37
C GLN A 73 -0.44 2.83 -23.97
N LEU A 74 0.45 2.87 -22.99
CA LEU A 74 0.22 2.68 -21.57
C LEU A 74 0.58 3.97 -20.84
N PHE A 75 -0.23 4.38 -19.88
CA PHE A 75 -0.02 5.59 -19.12
C PHE A 75 -0.76 5.53 -17.78
N ALA A 76 -0.28 6.28 -16.79
CA ALA A 76 -1.03 6.57 -15.58
C ALA A 76 -2.09 7.64 -15.87
N VAL A 77 -3.23 7.54 -15.17
CA VAL A 77 -4.37 8.45 -15.33
C VAL A 77 -4.58 9.19 -14.03
N GLU A 78 -4.13 10.43 -14.00
CA GLU A 78 -4.30 11.35 -12.88
C GLU A 78 -5.39 12.39 -13.19
N LYS A 79 -5.73 13.21 -12.19
CA LYS A 79 -6.84 14.17 -12.30
C LYS A 79 -6.61 15.26 -13.35
N ASP A 80 -5.36 15.61 -13.60
CA ASP A 80 -4.89 16.74 -14.38
C ASP A 80 -4.14 16.34 -15.64
N GLY A 81 -3.97 15.04 -15.88
CA GLY A 81 -3.35 14.55 -17.08
C GLY A 81 -3.17 13.04 -17.12
N ASN A 82 -2.73 12.58 -18.28
CA ASN A 82 -2.19 11.23 -18.42
C ASN A 82 -0.66 11.32 -18.37
N TYR A 83 -0.02 10.42 -17.64
CA TYR A 83 1.41 10.46 -17.38
C TYR A 83 2.15 9.25 -17.95
N GLN A 84 3.28 9.54 -18.58
CA GLN A 84 4.29 8.59 -19.02
C GLN A 84 5.28 8.28 -17.89
N ILE A 85 5.56 9.27 -17.06
CA ILE A 85 6.32 9.18 -15.81
C ILE A 85 5.43 9.81 -14.74
N ASP A 86 5.06 9.02 -13.75
CA ASP A 86 4.15 9.40 -12.67
C ASP A 86 4.85 9.15 -11.34
N ALA A 87 5.25 10.23 -10.68
CA ALA A 87 5.82 10.23 -9.37
C ALA A 87 4.78 10.72 -8.37
N THR A 88 4.44 9.85 -7.41
CA THR A 88 3.46 10.17 -6.37
C THR A 88 3.98 9.74 -5.01
N ASN A 89 3.37 10.20 -3.92
CA ASN A 89 3.74 9.73 -2.58
C ASN A 89 3.28 8.29 -2.30
N ASN A 90 2.40 7.72 -3.12
CA ASN A 90 1.96 6.34 -2.99
C ASN A 90 1.36 5.78 -4.30
N VAL A 91 1.95 4.71 -4.84
CA VAL A 91 1.41 4.06 -6.06
C VAL A 91 0.14 3.24 -5.84
N ASN A 92 -0.36 3.15 -4.61
CA ASN A 92 -1.62 2.48 -4.33
C ASN A 92 -2.78 3.23 -4.98
N ASN A 93 -3.57 2.51 -5.76
CA ASN A 93 -4.74 2.99 -6.49
C ASN A 93 -4.48 3.81 -7.75
N ILE A 94 -3.26 3.81 -8.30
CA ILE A 94 -3.01 4.42 -9.61
C ILE A 94 -3.81 3.67 -10.67
N VAL A 95 -4.61 4.40 -11.44
CA VAL A 95 -5.35 3.86 -12.58
C VAL A 95 -4.47 3.97 -13.83
N LEU A 96 -4.39 2.88 -14.60
CA LEU A 96 -3.64 2.88 -15.86
C LEU A 96 -4.61 2.85 -17.05
N GLY A 97 -4.36 3.75 -17.99
CA GLY A 97 -4.99 3.78 -19.29
C GLY A 97 -4.22 2.94 -20.29
N PHE A 98 -4.94 2.28 -21.20
CA PHE A 98 -4.37 1.54 -22.31
C PHE A 98 -5.06 1.90 -23.63
N ILE A 99 -4.28 2.00 -24.70
CA ILE A 99 -4.74 2.12 -26.09
C ILE A 99 -4.04 1.02 -26.89
N ALA A 100 -4.81 0.19 -27.59
CA ALA A 100 -4.24 -0.89 -28.38
C ALA A 100 -3.53 -0.37 -29.64
N GLY A 101 -2.31 -0.85 -29.86
CA GLY A 101 -1.57 -0.74 -31.12
C GLY A 101 -2.07 -1.75 -32.16
N GLN A 102 -1.27 -2.00 -33.19
CA GLN A 102 -1.63 -2.90 -34.30
C GLN A 102 -1.82 -4.36 -33.84
N ASP A 103 -1.14 -4.76 -32.76
CA ASP A 103 -1.26 -6.10 -32.20
C ASP A 103 -2.63 -6.32 -31.52
N SER A 104 -2.95 -7.57 -31.21
CA SER A 104 -4.15 -7.94 -30.44
C SER A 104 -3.84 -8.60 -29.09
N VAL A 105 -2.58 -9.01 -28.89
CA VAL A 105 -2.07 -9.63 -27.68
C VAL A 105 -0.88 -8.81 -27.20
N TYR A 106 -0.91 -8.46 -25.92
CA TYR A 106 0.09 -7.61 -25.29
C TYR A 106 0.61 -8.27 -24.03
N THR A 107 1.88 -8.03 -23.72
CA THR A 107 2.49 -8.46 -22.46
C THR A 107 3.05 -7.26 -21.73
N LEU A 108 2.59 -7.03 -20.49
CA LEU A 108 3.23 -6.12 -19.55
C LEU A 108 4.39 -6.85 -18.88
N THR A 109 5.54 -6.22 -18.80
CA THR A 109 6.69 -6.66 -18.01
C THR A 109 7.00 -5.61 -16.96
N PHE A 110 7.05 -6.02 -15.69
CA PHE A 110 7.31 -5.14 -14.56
C PHE A 110 8.78 -5.23 -14.18
N THR A 111 9.47 -4.10 -14.11
CA THR A 111 10.85 -4.00 -13.62
C THR A 111 10.86 -3.05 -12.43
N HIS A 112 11.21 -3.54 -11.26
CA HIS A 112 11.14 -2.80 -10.00
C HIS A 112 12.50 -2.28 -9.56
N GLN A 113 12.47 -1.16 -8.85
CA GLN A 113 13.60 -0.62 -8.12
C GLN A 113 13.17 -0.43 -6.67
N ASN A 114 13.93 -1.02 -5.74
CA ASN A 114 13.77 -0.81 -4.30
C ASN A 114 12.34 -1.04 -3.75
N MET A 115 11.54 -1.89 -4.38
CA MET A 115 10.11 -2.08 -4.04
C MET A 115 9.88 -2.43 -2.57
N GLN A 116 10.79 -3.24 -2.00
CA GLN A 116 10.79 -3.67 -0.61
C GLN A 116 10.92 -2.52 0.41
N LEU A 117 11.40 -1.35 0.00
CA LEU A 117 11.52 -0.19 0.89
C LEU A 117 10.17 0.50 1.15
N GLY A 118 9.22 0.40 0.22
CA GLY A 118 7.90 1.03 0.32
C GLY A 118 6.72 0.06 0.41
N TYR A 119 6.87 -1.15 -0.14
CA TYR A 119 5.76 -2.07 -0.37
C TYR A 119 6.16 -3.51 -0.04
N SER A 120 5.22 -4.25 0.57
CA SER A 120 5.35 -5.70 0.83
C SER A 120 4.61 -6.56 -0.19
N LYS A 121 3.82 -5.92 -1.05
CA LYS A 121 3.00 -6.55 -2.09
C LYS A 121 2.60 -5.50 -3.13
N LEU A 122 2.38 -5.94 -4.37
CA LEU A 122 1.92 -5.10 -5.46
C LEU A 122 1.08 -5.96 -6.41
N TYR A 123 -0.08 -5.45 -6.82
CA TYR A 123 -1.00 -6.15 -7.69
C TYR A 123 -1.43 -5.26 -8.86
N LEU A 124 -1.65 -5.90 -10.00
CA LEU A 124 -2.36 -5.33 -11.15
C LEU A 124 -3.78 -5.88 -11.16
N ILE A 125 -4.77 -5.00 -11.11
CA ILE A 125 -6.17 -5.34 -11.35
C ILE A 125 -6.50 -5.03 -12.80
N ASP A 126 -6.91 -6.04 -13.57
CA ASP A 126 -7.47 -5.88 -14.93
C ASP A 126 -9.00 -5.84 -14.83
N SER A 127 -9.57 -4.65 -15.00
CA SER A 127 -11.01 -4.43 -14.87
C SER A 127 -11.83 -5.01 -16.03
N VAL A 128 -11.21 -5.30 -17.17
CA VAL A 128 -11.86 -5.91 -18.35
C VAL A 128 -11.88 -7.42 -18.19
N ALA A 129 -10.74 -8.02 -17.84
CA ALA A 129 -10.64 -9.47 -17.64
C ALA A 129 -11.16 -9.93 -16.26
N LYS A 130 -11.44 -9.01 -15.33
CA LYS A 130 -11.80 -9.27 -13.93
C LYS A 130 -10.77 -10.13 -13.20
N LYS A 131 -9.48 -9.82 -13.42
CA LYS A 131 -8.35 -10.54 -12.83
C LYS A 131 -7.55 -9.64 -11.91
N THR A 132 -7.02 -10.23 -10.86
CA THR A 132 -6.00 -9.65 -9.99
C THR A 132 -4.73 -10.47 -10.15
N ILE A 133 -3.64 -9.80 -10.48
CA ILE A 133 -2.34 -10.43 -10.77
C ILE A 133 -1.34 -9.90 -9.75
N ASP A 134 -0.63 -10.80 -9.07
CA ASP A 134 0.53 -10.43 -8.26
C ASP A 134 1.67 -10.01 -9.19
N VAL A 135 2.15 -8.79 -9.01
CA VAL A 135 3.23 -8.18 -9.79
C VAL A 135 4.29 -7.61 -8.85
N TYR A 136 4.46 -8.20 -7.66
CA TYR A 136 5.47 -7.74 -6.69
C TYR A 136 6.89 -8.16 -7.05
N ALA A 137 7.04 -9.35 -7.63
CA ALA A 137 8.35 -9.87 -8.02
C ALA A 137 8.91 -9.11 -9.23
N ASP A 138 10.20 -8.78 -9.17
CA ASP A 138 10.90 -8.16 -10.29
C ASP A 138 10.89 -9.09 -11.51
N GLY A 139 10.63 -8.53 -12.68
CA GLY A 139 10.46 -9.27 -13.92
C GLY A 139 9.11 -9.97 -14.06
N SER A 140 8.15 -9.76 -13.15
CA SER A 140 6.80 -10.30 -13.30
C SER A 140 6.14 -9.83 -14.60
N THR A 141 5.25 -10.65 -15.15
CA THR A 141 4.61 -10.39 -16.45
C THR A 141 3.13 -10.67 -16.43
N TYR A 142 2.38 -9.95 -17.27
CA TYR A 142 0.97 -10.22 -17.51
C TYR A 142 0.61 -10.07 -18.99
N THR A 143 0.10 -11.14 -19.59
CA THR A 143 -0.36 -11.16 -20.99
C THR A 143 -1.88 -11.02 -21.07
N PHE A 144 -2.34 -10.13 -21.95
CA PHE A 144 -3.75 -9.83 -22.14
C PHE A 144 -4.09 -9.53 -23.61
N LYS A 145 -5.38 -9.61 -23.94
CA LYS A 145 -5.90 -9.23 -25.26
C LYS A 145 -6.53 -7.84 -25.23
N ALA A 146 -6.29 -7.04 -26.27
CA ALA A 146 -6.92 -5.73 -26.44
C ALA A 146 -6.96 -5.35 -27.92
N THR A 147 -8.04 -4.70 -28.35
CA THR A 147 -8.20 -4.18 -29.71
C THR A 147 -8.75 -2.74 -29.73
N ASN A 148 -9.13 -2.20 -28.57
CA ASN A 148 -9.70 -0.86 -28.46
C ASN A 148 -8.65 0.21 -28.78
N LYS A 149 -8.92 1.02 -29.81
CA LYS A 149 -8.07 2.11 -30.30
C LYS A 149 -8.29 3.45 -29.59
N LYS A 150 -9.15 3.47 -28.57
CA LYS A 150 -9.42 4.64 -27.72
C LYS A 150 -8.91 4.38 -26.31
N THR A 151 -8.76 5.45 -25.54
CA THR A 151 -8.39 5.37 -24.11
C THR A 151 -9.36 4.48 -23.35
N GLU A 152 -8.83 3.42 -22.77
CA GLU A 152 -9.54 2.52 -21.86
C GLU A 152 -8.85 2.55 -20.49
N LYS A 153 -9.54 3.02 -19.44
CA LYS A 153 -9.07 2.93 -18.05
C LYS A 153 -9.18 1.47 -17.59
N ARG A 154 -8.21 0.67 -18.01
CA ARG A 154 -8.30 -0.78 -17.91
C ARG A 154 -7.71 -1.33 -16.63
N PHE A 155 -6.53 -0.84 -16.25
CA PHE A 155 -5.79 -1.43 -15.15
C PHE A 155 -5.79 -0.53 -13.92
N LYS A 156 -5.47 -1.13 -12.78
CA LYS A 156 -5.21 -0.40 -11.53
C LYS A 156 -4.08 -1.08 -10.78
N ILE A 157 -3.10 -0.30 -10.35
CA ILE A 157 -2.04 -0.74 -9.44
C ILE A 157 -2.54 -0.58 -8.01
N VAL A 158 -2.40 -1.63 -7.20
CA VAL A 158 -2.74 -1.59 -5.78
C VAL A 158 -1.65 -2.26 -4.96
N SER A 159 -1.33 -1.68 -3.82
CA SER A 159 -0.42 -2.30 -2.83
C SER A 159 -1.19 -2.97 -1.69
N GLU A 160 -2.52 -2.98 -1.77
CA GLU A 160 -3.41 -3.71 -0.89
C GLU A 160 -4.67 -4.15 -1.64
N LEU A 161 -5.09 -5.39 -1.40
CA LEU A 161 -6.38 -5.85 -1.89
C LEU A 161 -7.46 -5.41 -0.89
N PRO A 162 -8.66 -5.05 -1.37
CA PRO A 162 -9.80 -4.86 -0.49
C PRO A 162 -9.97 -6.11 0.36
N LEU A 163 -10.25 -5.94 1.66
CA LEU A 163 -10.70 -7.06 2.47
C LEU A 163 -11.95 -7.61 1.80
N THR A 164 -11.87 -8.82 1.25
CA THR A 164 -13.08 -9.54 0.85
C THR A 164 -13.88 -9.69 2.13
N ALA A 165 -15.01 -8.99 2.22
CA ALA A 165 -15.97 -9.24 3.27
C ALA A 165 -16.35 -10.71 3.14
N THR A 166 -15.78 -11.55 4.01
CA THR A 166 -16.36 -12.85 4.28
C THR A 166 -17.73 -12.50 4.81
N VAL A 167 -18.76 -12.74 4.01
CA VAL A 167 -20.12 -12.81 4.55
C VAL A 167 -20.03 -13.95 5.55
N LEU A 168 -19.86 -13.59 6.82
CA LEU A 168 -20.23 -14.48 7.90
C LEU A 168 -21.70 -14.74 7.63
N LYS A 169 -21.98 -15.91 7.05
CA LYS A 169 -23.30 -16.51 7.16
C LYS A 169 -23.63 -16.42 8.65
N PRO A 170 -24.78 -15.86 9.06
CA PRO A 170 -25.11 -15.82 10.47
C PRO A 170 -25.15 -17.28 10.93
N ASP A 171 -24.08 -17.70 11.60
CA ASP A 171 -24.09 -18.92 12.37
C ASP A 171 -25.24 -18.76 13.34
N SER A 172 -26.17 -19.70 13.28
CA SER A 172 -27.24 -19.86 14.24
C SER A 172 -26.68 -19.66 15.64
N ILE A 173 -27.06 -18.54 16.27
CA ILE A 173 -26.83 -18.32 17.70
C ILE A 173 -27.59 -19.45 18.40
N ASP A 174 -26.83 -20.45 18.85
CA ASP A 174 -27.31 -21.40 19.84
C ASP A 174 -27.50 -20.63 21.15
N SER A 175 -28.75 -20.31 21.45
CA SER A 175 -29.17 -19.60 22.66
C SER A 175 -29.23 -20.48 23.91
N SER A 176 -28.65 -21.69 23.89
CA SER A 176 -28.57 -22.55 25.07
C SER A 176 -27.27 -22.37 25.84
N ASN A 177 -27.17 -21.26 26.59
CA ASN A 177 -26.47 -21.18 27.89
C ASN A 177 -26.51 -19.74 28.44
N ILE A 178 -27.70 -19.33 28.90
CA ILE A 178 -27.82 -18.23 29.85
C ILE A 178 -28.20 -18.87 31.19
N ASN A 179 -27.21 -19.07 32.06
CA ASN A 179 -27.48 -19.35 33.47
C ASN A 179 -27.95 -18.05 34.13
N GLU A 180 -29.20 -18.08 34.60
CA GLU A 180 -29.82 -17.02 35.39
C GLU A 180 -29.07 -16.78 36.71
N GLY A 181 -28.83 -15.50 36.98
CA GLY A 181 -28.30 -15.00 38.24
C GLY A 181 -28.52 -13.50 38.37
N ALA A 182 -29.75 -13.14 38.77
CA ALA A 182 -30.13 -11.93 39.52
C ALA A 182 -30.41 -10.59 38.77
N ILE A 183 -31.73 -10.26 38.70
CA ILE A 183 -32.46 -8.96 38.95
C ILE A 183 -32.01 -7.67 38.21
N ALA A 184 -32.86 -6.81 37.61
CA ALA A 184 -34.31 -6.60 37.66
C ALA A 184 -34.81 -5.68 36.50
N SER A 185 -36.11 -5.82 36.15
CA SER A 185 -37.07 -4.84 35.59
C SER A 185 -36.76 -4.20 34.21
N THR A 186 -37.63 -4.22 33.18
CA THR A 186 -39.08 -3.98 33.14
C THR A 186 -39.64 -4.37 31.74
N ALA A 187 -40.66 -5.24 31.68
CA ALA A 187 -41.92 -5.17 30.90
C ALA A 187 -41.88 -4.94 29.34
N ILE A 188 -42.70 -5.48 28.40
CA ILE A 188 -44.05 -6.09 28.33
C ILE A 188 -44.19 -6.87 26.98
N VAL A 189 -44.65 -8.13 27.05
CA VAL A 189 -45.71 -8.83 26.24
C VAL A 189 -45.71 -8.76 24.69
N SER A 190 -45.59 -9.91 24.00
CA SER A 190 -46.75 -10.68 23.48
C SER A 190 -46.38 -11.92 22.61
N SER A 191 -46.98 -13.07 22.97
CA SER A 191 -47.49 -14.20 22.13
C SER A 191 -46.58 -14.82 21.06
N GLY A 192 -46.15 -16.09 21.19
CA GLY A 192 -46.95 -17.32 20.92
C GLY A 192 -46.82 -17.68 19.43
N PHE A 193 -46.25 -18.80 18.98
CA PHE A 193 -46.73 -20.18 19.09
C PHE A 193 -45.60 -21.19 18.81
N ALA A 194 -45.70 -22.36 19.44
CA ALA A 194 -44.84 -23.54 19.28
C ALA A 194 -45.10 -24.30 17.97
N VAL A 195 -44.18 -25.20 17.57
CA VAL A 195 -44.39 -26.67 17.49
C VAL A 195 -43.25 -27.37 16.70
N ASP A 196 -42.52 -28.19 17.46
CA ASP A 196 -42.13 -29.60 17.21
C ASP A 196 -40.95 -30.02 16.30
N ASN A 197 -40.29 -31.06 16.84
CA ASN A 197 -39.05 -31.75 16.56
C ASN A 197 -39.08 -32.63 15.30
N SER A 198 -37.91 -32.87 14.70
CA SER A 198 -37.36 -34.23 14.64
C SER A 198 -35.96 -34.29 14.01
N LYS A 199 -35.02 -34.78 14.83
CA LYS A 199 -33.95 -35.75 14.55
C LYS A 199 -33.38 -35.82 13.12
N ASN A 200 -32.08 -35.53 12.99
CA ASN A 200 -31.18 -36.51 12.38
C ASN A 200 -29.73 -36.37 12.86
N VAL A 201 -29.25 -37.41 13.52
CA VAL A 201 -27.86 -37.63 13.91
C VAL A 201 -27.17 -38.34 12.75
N VAL A 202 -26.19 -37.71 12.10
CA VAL A 202 -25.13 -38.43 11.40
C VAL A 202 -23.80 -37.70 11.62
N SER A 203 -22.84 -38.53 12.01
CA SER A 203 -21.44 -38.31 12.39
C SER A 203 -20.59 -37.43 11.47
N GLN A 204 -19.74 -36.62 12.12
CA GLN A 204 -18.55 -35.99 11.55
C GLN A 204 -17.56 -37.01 10.97
N PRO A 205 -16.68 -36.57 10.05
CA PRO A 205 -15.28 -36.89 10.11
C PRO A 205 -14.47 -35.64 10.47
N ASN A 206 -13.72 -35.74 11.57
CA ASN A 206 -12.61 -34.86 11.92
C ASN A 206 -11.46 -35.04 10.92
N THR A 207 -10.90 -33.93 10.42
CA THR A 207 -9.47 -33.68 10.07
C THR A 207 -9.41 -32.31 9.38
N GLY A 208 -8.57 -31.34 9.69
CA GLY A 208 -7.47 -31.20 10.64
C GLY A 208 -7.11 -29.70 10.73
N ASP A 209 -6.17 -29.38 11.62
CA ASP A 209 -5.68 -28.06 12.04
C ASP A 209 -5.99 -26.86 11.13
N ALA A 210 -6.99 -26.07 11.54
CA ALA A 210 -7.11 -24.68 11.12
C ALA A 210 -6.09 -23.85 11.91
N SER A 211 -5.01 -23.45 11.25
CA SER A 211 -4.13 -22.39 11.75
C SER A 211 -4.98 -21.13 11.96
N ILE A 212 -5.29 -20.79 13.21
CA ILE A 212 -6.03 -19.57 13.55
C ILE A 212 -5.13 -18.39 13.16
N VAL A 213 -5.42 -17.76 12.02
CA VAL A 213 -4.77 -16.51 11.62
C VAL A 213 -5.20 -15.44 12.63
N LYS A 214 -4.36 -15.22 13.65
CA LYS A 214 -4.57 -14.18 14.65
C LYS A 214 -4.55 -12.82 13.94
N THR A 215 -5.73 -12.25 13.73
CA THR A 215 -5.85 -10.92 13.11
C THR A 215 -5.22 -9.87 14.04
N LYS A 216 -4.25 -9.12 13.52
CA LYS A 216 -3.62 -8.01 14.23
C LYS A 216 -4.65 -6.93 14.56
N LYS A 217 -4.72 -6.52 15.82
CA LYS A 217 -5.66 -5.51 16.33
C LYS A 217 -5.07 -4.11 16.32
N ILE A 218 -3.75 -4.00 16.23
CA ILE A 218 -3.05 -2.72 16.06
C ILE A 218 -2.85 -2.51 14.56
N LYS A 219 -3.26 -1.34 14.07
CA LYS A 219 -2.98 -0.89 12.71
C LYS A 219 -2.24 0.44 12.77
N VAL A 220 -1.15 0.53 12.02
CA VAL A 220 -0.36 1.77 11.85
C VAL A 220 -0.41 2.16 10.38
N TYR A 221 -0.63 3.44 10.10
CA TYR A 221 -0.54 4.03 8.77
C TYR A 221 -0.19 5.51 8.87
N THR A 222 0.07 6.15 7.73
CA THR A 222 0.33 7.59 7.66
C THR A 222 -0.76 8.29 6.87
N ALA A 223 -1.11 9.50 7.29
CA ALA A 223 -2.01 10.39 6.58
C ALA A 223 -1.59 11.84 6.84
N GLN A 224 -1.40 12.64 5.80
CA GLN A 224 -1.13 14.09 5.91
C GLN A 224 0.02 14.43 6.89
N LYS A 225 1.19 13.78 6.79
CA LYS A 225 2.32 13.94 7.75
C LYS A 225 1.94 13.68 9.21
N MET A 226 1.07 12.70 9.42
CA MET A 226 0.77 12.19 10.74
C MET A 226 0.90 10.67 10.73
N ILE A 227 1.44 10.13 11.81
CA ILE A 227 1.34 8.70 12.09
C ILE A 227 -0.01 8.48 12.77
N VAL A 228 -0.82 7.58 12.23
CA VAL A 228 -2.11 7.19 12.77
C VAL A 228 -2.04 5.75 13.24
N ILE A 229 -2.50 5.54 14.48
CA ILE A 229 -2.57 4.24 15.14
C ILE A 229 -4.03 3.98 15.43
N ASN A 230 -4.58 2.91 14.88
CA ASN A 230 -5.89 2.40 15.27
C ASN A 230 -5.67 1.15 16.12
N ASN A 231 -6.09 1.22 17.38
CA ASN A 231 -6.00 0.13 18.33
C ASN A 231 -7.40 -0.42 18.63
N ALA A 232 -7.69 -1.62 18.13
CA ALA A 232 -8.93 -2.35 18.42
C ALA A 232 -8.81 -3.27 19.65
N ASP A 233 -7.75 -3.13 20.47
CA ASP A 233 -7.60 -3.87 21.73
C ASP A 233 -8.01 -3.02 22.93
N LYS A 234 -8.39 -3.70 24.02
CA LYS A 234 -8.72 -3.11 25.33
C LYS A 234 -7.49 -2.59 26.09
N GLN A 235 -6.28 -2.90 25.61
CA GLN A 235 -5.04 -2.46 26.23
C GLN A 235 -4.55 -1.14 25.65
N VAL A 236 -4.07 -0.27 26.54
CA VAL A 236 -3.23 0.89 26.19
C VAL A 236 -1.87 0.38 25.72
N GLY A 237 -1.25 1.08 24.78
CA GLY A 237 0.07 0.72 24.26
C GLY A 237 1.05 1.88 24.19
N GLN A 238 2.28 1.55 23.81
CA GLN A 238 3.36 2.48 23.58
C GLN A 238 3.78 2.46 22.12
N ILE A 239 4.15 3.63 21.62
CA ILE A 239 4.69 3.79 20.28
C ILE A 239 6.06 4.46 20.36
N SER A 240 7.00 3.91 19.61
CA SER A 240 8.33 4.45 19.38
C SER A 240 8.54 4.65 17.88
N VAL A 241 9.06 5.81 17.49
CA VAL A 241 9.35 6.16 16.11
C VAL A 241 10.86 6.30 16.00
N TYR A 242 11.47 5.52 15.14
CA TYR A 242 12.92 5.53 14.89
C TYR A 242 13.19 6.04 13.50
N ASN A 243 14.20 6.90 13.33
CA ASN A 243 14.72 7.23 12.01
C ASN A 243 15.36 5.97 11.40
N ALA A 244 14.89 5.52 10.24
CA ALA A 244 15.27 4.22 9.67
C ALA A 244 16.74 4.16 9.22
N SER A 245 17.31 5.30 8.81
CA SER A 245 18.71 5.37 8.36
C SER A 245 19.71 5.37 9.51
N THR A 246 19.35 5.95 10.65
CA THR A 246 20.25 6.11 11.81
C THR A 246 19.94 5.17 12.97
N GLY A 247 18.77 4.53 12.97
CA GLY A 247 18.25 3.76 14.10
C GLY A 247 17.89 4.61 15.32
N LYS A 248 18.00 5.95 15.24
CA LYS A 248 17.80 6.85 16.37
C LYS A 248 16.31 6.98 16.70
N LEU A 249 15.96 6.86 17.98
CA LEU A 249 14.62 7.19 18.48
C LEU A 249 14.36 8.69 18.28
N VAL A 250 13.31 9.02 17.54
CA VAL A 250 12.91 10.41 17.26
C VAL A 250 11.65 10.83 18.00
N LYS A 251 10.76 9.89 18.32
CA LYS A 251 9.52 10.19 19.05
C LYS A 251 9.05 8.98 19.83
N GLN A 252 8.47 9.22 21.01
CA GLN A 252 7.83 8.19 21.81
C GLN A 252 6.52 8.74 22.39
N SER A 253 5.48 7.92 22.43
CA SER A 253 4.17 8.29 22.96
C SER A 253 3.39 7.07 23.44
N THR A 254 2.17 7.30 23.94
CA THR A 254 1.20 6.26 24.28
C THR A 254 -0.02 6.35 23.36
N PHE A 255 -0.73 5.23 23.18
CA PHE A 255 -2.01 5.19 22.47
C PHE A 255 -3.06 4.46 23.29
N GLY A 256 -4.29 4.97 23.23
CA GLY A 256 -5.40 4.48 24.05
C GLY A 256 -5.94 3.11 23.62
N SER A 257 -6.66 2.45 24.52
CA SER A 257 -7.49 1.28 24.22
C SER A 257 -8.70 1.65 23.37
N PHE A 258 -9.09 0.82 22.40
CA PHE A 258 -10.23 1.07 21.49
C PHE A 258 -10.22 2.49 20.89
N ALA A 259 -9.04 3.02 20.61
CA ALA A 259 -8.85 4.41 20.24
C ALA A 259 -8.02 4.54 18.96
N THR A 260 -8.26 5.67 18.29
CA THR A 260 -7.35 6.17 17.25
C THR A 260 -6.44 7.22 17.87
N THR A 261 -5.14 7.04 17.74
CA THR A 261 -4.13 8.00 18.17
C THR A 261 -3.40 8.57 16.97
N VAL A 262 -3.23 9.88 16.95
CA VAL A 262 -2.60 10.61 15.86
C VAL A 262 -1.36 11.31 16.41
N ILE A 263 -0.22 11.12 15.75
CA ILE A 263 1.06 11.72 16.13
C ILE A 263 1.49 12.65 14.99
N PRO A 264 1.54 13.97 15.23
CA PRO A 264 2.05 14.92 14.25
C PRO A 264 3.53 14.66 13.95
N THR A 265 3.89 14.75 12.67
CA THR A 265 5.26 14.53 12.19
C THR A 265 5.76 15.68 11.32
N ASP A 266 5.31 16.91 11.57
CA ASP A 266 5.56 18.09 10.71
C ASP A 266 7.05 18.39 10.48
N GLU A 267 7.90 18.05 11.44
CA GLU A 267 9.36 18.25 11.38
C GLU A 267 10.13 16.99 10.94
N LEU A 268 9.45 15.86 10.75
CA LEU A 268 10.07 14.62 10.31
C LEU A 268 9.98 14.55 8.79
N SER A 269 11.13 14.30 8.15
CA SER A 269 11.20 13.94 6.74
C SER A 269 12.04 12.68 6.56
N GLY A 270 11.65 11.82 5.63
CA GLY A 270 12.36 10.59 5.29
C GLY A 270 11.71 9.31 5.82
N SER A 271 12.50 8.23 5.92
CA SER A 271 12.00 6.91 6.33
C SER A 271 12.10 6.70 7.83
N TYR A 272 11.05 6.18 8.43
CA TYR A 272 10.95 5.91 9.86
C TYR A 272 10.39 4.51 10.11
N VAL A 273 10.87 3.86 11.17
CA VAL A 273 10.27 2.65 11.70
C VAL A 273 9.37 3.02 12.87
N VAL A 274 8.07 2.76 12.72
CA VAL A 274 7.09 2.89 13.79
C VAL A 274 6.93 1.54 14.47
N TYR A 275 7.28 1.51 15.74
CA TYR A 275 7.13 0.35 16.61
C TYR A 275 6.02 0.61 17.63
N ALA A 276 4.90 -0.10 17.49
CA ALA A 276 3.74 -0.02 18.38
C ALA A 276 3.61 -1.32 19.18
N LYS A 277 3.40 -1.22 20.49
CA LYS A 277 3.36 -2.37 21.40
C LYS A 277 2.29 -2.22 22.47
N THR A 278 1.52 -3.29 22.68
CA THR A 278 0.69 -3.56 23.87
C THR A 278 1.27 -4.78 24.60
N ASN A 279 0.66 -5.26 25.69
CA ASN A 279 1.13 -6.50 26.33
C ASN A 279 0.80 -7.75 25.49
N ASN A 280 -0.13 -7.65 24.54
CA ASN A 280 -0.63 -8.79 23.77
C ASN A 280 -0.15 -8.81 22.31
N GLU A 281 0.35 -7.69 21.81
CA GLU A 281 0.64 -7.50 20.40
C GLU A 281 1.72 -6.43 20.20
N GLU A 282 2.63 -6.72 19.28
CA GLU A 282 3.62 -5.78 18.77
C GLU A 282 3.54 -5.70 17.24
N LEU A 283 3.77 -4.50 16.73
CA LEU A 283 3.74 -4.18 15.32
C LEU A 283 4.91 -3.24 15.02
N SER A 284 5.77 -3.65 14.09
CA SER A 284 6.74 -2.77 13.45
C SER A 284 6.27 -2.47 12.04
N LYS A 285 6.30 -1.19 11.66
CA LYS A 285 5.94 -0.74 10.30
C LYS A 285 6.86 0.40 9.87
N THR A 286 7.48 0.24 8.71
CA THR A 286 8.20 1.33 8.06
C THR A 286 7.20 2.30 7.44
N VAL A 287 7.42 3.59 7.64
CA VAL A 287 6.62 4.69 7.12
C VAL A 287 7.53 5.75 6.50
N ILE A 288 7.01 6.47 5.50
CA ILE A 288 7.68 7.62 4.89
C ILE A 288 6.91 8.87 5.32
N LEU A 289 7.62 9.85 5.87
CA LEU A 289 7.09 11.11 6.41
C LEU A 289 7.68 12.32 5.66
#